data_AF-A0AA88Q6X5-F1
#
_entry.id   AF-A0AA88Q6X5-F1
#
_cell.length_a   1.000
_cell.length_b   1.000
_cell.length_c   1.000
_cell.angle_alpha   90.00
_cell.angle_beta   90.00
_cell.angle_gamma   90.00
#
_symmetry.space_group_name_H-M   'P 1'
#
loop_
_entity.id
_entity.type
_entity.pdbx_description
1 polymer ?
#
loop_
_entity_poly.entity_id
_entity_poly.type
_entity_poly.pdbx_seq_one_letter_code
_entity_poly.pdbx_strand_id
1 'polypeptide(L)'
;MRYLPPECFVVGKEPPKISNKVDVWSVGVIFYQCLYGKKPFGHNQSQQDILQENTILKATEVQFPPKPGVSPEAKAFIRRCLVYRKEDRIDVHQLASDPYLLPHILKSVAATGNSNMAVASTSSSSNSSASN
;
A
#
# COMPACT_ATOMS: atom_id res chain seq x y z
N MET A 1 7.38 19.58 -6.58
CA MET A 1 8.18 18.36 -6.83
C MET A 1 8.16 17.33 -5.69
N ARG A 2 8.12 17.71 -4.40
CA ARG A 2 8.18 16.72 -3.29
C ARG A 2 7.02 15.70 -3.20
N TYR A 3 5.95 15.93 -3.95
CA TYR A 3 4.78 15.05 -4.06
C TYR A 3 4.74 14.29 -5.38
N LEU A 4 5.71 14.51 -6.27
CA LEU A 4 5.77 13.82 -7.55
C LEU A 4 6.40 12.43 -7.37
N PRO A 5 5.95 11.42 -8.13
CA PRO A 5 6.52 10.09 -8.11
C PRO A 5 7.85 10.00 -8.87
N PRO A 6 8.63 8.90 -8.71
CA PRO A 6 9.95 8.74 -9.33
C PRO A 6 9.96 8.95 -10.84
N GLU A 7 8.95 8.47 -11.56
CA GLU A 7 8.87 8.56 -13.03
C GLU A 7 8.83 10.00 -13.57
N CYS A 8 8.43 10.98 -12.76
CA CYS A 8 8.43 12.39 -13.15
C CYS A 8 9.84 13.02 -13.19
N PHE A 9 10.85 12.32 -12.65
CA PHE A 9 12.23 12.80 -12.59
C PHE A 9 13.16 12.07 -13.57
N VAL A 10 12.64 11.06 -14.28
CA VAL A 10 13.41 10.36 -15.33
C VAL A 10 13.50 11.25 -16.55
N VAL A 11 14.72 11.72 -16.84
CA VAL A 11 15.02 12.53 -18.04
C VAL A 11 15.43 11.58 -19.16
N GLY A 12 14.63 11.53 -20.23
CA GLY A 12 14.88 10.70 -21.41
C GLY A 12 14.57 11.45 -22.70
N LYS A 13 14.83 10.82 -23.86
CA LYS A 13 14.51 11.38 -25.19
C LYS A 13 13.00 11.55 -25.41
N GLU A 14 12.20 10.66 -24.81
CA GLU A 14 10.74 10.70 -24.85
C GLU A 14 10.22 11.28 -23.53
N PRO A 15 9.20 12.16 -23.56
CA PRO A 15 8.60 12.69 -22.35
C PRO A 15 7.99 11.54 -21.50
N PRO A 16 8.05 11.62 -20.16
CA PRO A 16 7.46 10.60 -19.30
C PRO A 16 5.97 10.43 -19.61
N LYS A 17 5.52 9.19 -19.81
CA LYS A 17 4.08 8.89 -19.89
C LYS A 17 3.48 8.99 -18.49
N ILE A 18 2.84 10.13 -18.23
CA ILE A 18 2.10 10.46 -17.01
C ILE A 18 0.73 9.79 -17.07
N SER A 19 0.31 9.16 -15.97
CA SER A 19 -1.03 8.57 -15.80
C SER A 19 -1.63 9.01 -14.48
N ASN A 20 -2.92 8.74 -14.23
CA ASN A 20 -3.58 8.99 -12.95
C ASN A 20 -2.87 8.35 -11.72
N LYS A 21 -1.94 7.42 -11.93
CA LYS A 21 -1.08 6.85 -10.87
C LYS A 21 -0.11 7.86 -10.25
N VAL A 22 0.10 9.03 -10.87
CA VAL A 22 0.89 10.11 -10.23
C VAL A 22 0.13 10.77 -9.08
N ASP A 23 -1.20 10.84 -9.19
CA ASP A 23 -2.06 11.38 -8.13
C ASP A 23 -2.11 10.42 -6.94
N VAL A 24 -2.13 9.10 -7.21
CA VAL A 24 -2.08 8.06 -6.17
C VAL A 24 -0.83 8.20 -5.30
N TRP A 25 0.34 8.45 -5.91
CA TRP A 25 1.56 8.71 -5.16
C TRP A 25 1.44 9.97 -4.30
N SER A 26 0.92 11.06 -4.90
CA SER A 26 0.69 12.33 -4.19
C SER A 26 -0.20 12.14 -2.96
N VAL A 27 -1.29 11.36 -3.09
CA VAL A 27 -2.19 10.99 -2.00
C VAL A 27 -1.42 10.24 -0.89
N GLY A 28 -0.59 9.27 -1.24
CA GLY A 28 0.24 8.54 -0.28
C GLY A 28 1.18 9.46 0.53
N VAL A 29 1.84 10.40 -0.16
CA VAL A 29 2.75 11.38 0.48
C VAL A 29 1.98 12.32 1.40
N ILE A 30 0.83 12.85 0.96
CA ILE A 30 -0.02 13.75 1.75
C ILE A 30 -0.54 13.02 2.99
N PHE A 31 -1.07 11.81 2.82
CA PHE A 31 -1.64 11.04 3.92
C PHE A 31 -0.59 10.68 4.97
N TYR A 32 0.61 10.28 4.55
CA TYR A 32 1.75 10.09 5.46
C TYR A 32 2.07 11.39 6.21
N GLN A 33 2.12 12.53 5.51
CA GLN A 33 2.42 13.83 6.12
C GLN A 33 1.37 14.25 7.15
N CYS A 34 0.09 13.99 6.90
CA CYS A 34 -0.98 14.22 7.87
C CYS A 34 -0.81 13.40 9.15
N LEU A 35 -0.32 12.16 9.04
CA LEU A 35 -0.16 11.27 10.20
C LEU A 35 1.11 11.54 11.02
N TYR A 36 2.24 11.83 10.36
CA TYR A 36 3.54 11.94 11.03
C TYR A 36 4.05 13.39 11.13
N GLY A 37 3.37 14.37 10.53
CA GLY A 37 3.83 15.76 10.44
C GLY A 37 5.05 15.98 9.55
N LYS A 38 5.58 14.91 8.93
CA LYS A 38 6.76 14.93 8.07
C LYS A 38 6.53 14.16 6.79
N LYS A 39 7.33 14.45 5.76
CA LYS A 39 7.24 13.75 4.48
C LYS A 39 7.95 12.39 4.56
N PRO A 40 7.48 11.36 3.84
CA PRO A 40 8.13 10.07 3.79
C PRO A 40 9.52 10.14 3.15
N PHE A 41 9.72 11.08 2.22
CA PHE A 41 10.98 11.29 1.50
C PHE A 41 11.36 12.78 1.50
N GLY A 42 12.65 13.09 1.67
CA GLY A 42 13.18 14.45 1.55
C GLY A 42 12.52 15.51 2.44
N HIS A 43 12.12 15.14 3.67
CA HIS A 43 11.40 16.04 4.57
C HIS A 43 12.14 17.36 4.85
N ASN A 44 13.43 17.26 5.16
CA ASN A 44 14.29 18.41 5.50
C ASN A 44 15.19 18.85 4.33
N GLN A 45 14.93 18.35 3.13
CA GLN A 45 15.74 18.64 1.95
C GLN A 45 15.14 19.79 1.14
N SER A 46 16.01 20.66 0.61
CA SER A 46 15.61 21.68 -0.35
C SER A 46 15.13 21.04 -1.67
N GLN A 47 14.49 21.81 -2.54
CA GLN A 47 14.13 21.28 -3.87
C GLN A 47 15.37 20.94 -4.70
N GLN A 48 16.44 21.74 -4.54
CA GLN A 48 17.73 21.53 -5.19
C GLN A 48 18.33 20.18 -4.74
N ASP A 49 18.36 19.95 -3.42
CA ASP A 49 18.97 18.75 -2.83
C ASP A 49 18.22 17.48 -3.30
N ILE A 50 16.89 17.54 -3.35
CA ILE A 50 16.06 16.42 -3.81
C ILE A 50 16.39 16.02 -5.25
N LEU A 51 16.65 17.00 -6.12
CA LEU A 51 17.04 16.77 -7.51
C LEU A 51 18.49 16.27 -7.60
N GLN A 52 19.43 16.92 -6.91
CA GLN A 52 20.85 16.59 -6.96
C GLN A 52 21.15 15.20 -6.37
N GLU A 53 20.50 14.86 -5.26
CA GLU A 53 20.70 13.59 -4.57
C GLU A 53 19.83 12.45 -5.14
N ASN A 54 18.97 12.75 -6.10
CA ASN A 54 18.01 11.81 -6.67
C ASN A 54 17.13 11.16 -5.58
N THR A 55 16.73 11.92 -4.56
CA THR A 55 16.04 11.40 -3.36
C THR A 55 14.78 10.61 -3.73
N ILE A 56 13.93 11.16 -4.62
CA ILE A 56 12.69 10.48 -5.04
C ILE A 56 13.00 9.25 -5.91
N LEU A 57 14.03 9.31 -6.75
CA LEU A 57 14.46 8.14 -7.55
C LEU A 57 15.05 7.01 -6.71
N LYS A 58 15.48 7.29 -5.47
CA LYS A 58 15.95 6.31 -4.48
C LYS A 58 14.87 5.88 -3.49
N ALA A 59 13.65 6.43 -3.59
CA ALA A 59 12.55 6.16 -2.67
C ALA A 59 11.87 4.82 -2.95
N THR A 60 12.60 3.71 -2.78
CA THR A 60 12.12 2.35 -3.09
C THR A 60 11.17 1.80 -2.03
N GLU A 61 11.31 2.21 -0.77
CA GLU A 61 10.46 1.78 0.34
C GLU A 61 10.17 2.92 1.31
N VAL A 62 8.91 3.00 1.76
CA VAL A 62 8.48 3.94 2.81
C VAL A 62 8.75 3.38 4.20
N GLN A 63 9.37 4.20 5.05
CA GLN A 63 9.65 3.86 6.45
C GLN A 63 8.65 4.54 7.40
N PHE A 64 8.19 3.78 8.40
CA PHE A 64 7.20 4.24 9.37
C PHE A 64 7.84 4.37 10.76
N PRO A 65 7.95 5.60 11.30
CA PRO A 65 8.38 5.80 12.67
C PRO A 65 7.47 5.05 13.67
N PRO A 66 7.99 4.65 14.84
CA PRO A 66 7.18 3.98 15.86
C PRO A 66 6.14 4.92 16.51
N LYS A 67 6.33 6.25 16.44
CA LYS A 67 5.42 7.25 16.99
C LYS A 67 5.10 8.35 15.96
N PRO A 68 3.84 8.84 15.89
CA PRO A 68 2.67 8.28 16.58
C PRO A 68 2.34 6.86 16.10
N GLY A 69 1.66 6.09 16.94
CA GLY A 69 1.18 4.77 16.56
C GLY A 69 0.11 4.90 15.46
N VAL A 70 0.32 4.23 14.33
CA VAL A 70 -0.60 4.20 13.20
C VAL A 70 -0.98 2.77 12.91
N SER A 71 -2.25 2.53 12.55
CA SER A 71 -2.77 1.18 12.33
C SER A 71 -2.05 0.45 11.19
N PRO A 72 -1.96 -0.90 11.24
CA PRO A 72 -1.38 -1.69 10.17
C PRO A 72 -2.06 -1.44 8.80
N GLU A 73 -3.37 -1.22 8.79
CA GLU A 73 -4.16 -0.97 7.59
C GLU A 73 -3.80 0.36 6.94
N ALA A 74 -3.61 1.41 7.74
CA ALA A 74 -3.15 2.72 7.25
C ALA A 74 -1.73 2.64 6.68
N LYS A 75 -0.82 1.88 7.33
CA LYS A 75 0.53 1.64 6.79
C LYS A 75 0.47 0.86 5.48
N ALA A 76 -0.41 -0.15 5.39
CA ALA A 76 -0.60 -0.94 4.18
C ALA A 76 -1.17 -0.10 3.03
N PHE A 77 -2.14 0.78 3.32
CA PHE A 77 -2.66 1.76 2.36
C PHE A 77 -1.56 2.66 1.82
N ILE A 78 -0.75 3.26 2.69
CA ILE A 78 0.39 4.11 2.27
C ILE A 78 1.37 3.33 1.39
N ARG A 79 1.69 2.07 1.74
CA ARG A 79 2.59 1.23 0.93
C ARG A 79 2.04 0.98 -0.48
N ARG A 80 0.73 0.75 -0.64
CA ARG A 80 0.10 0.58 -1.96
C ARG A 80 0.12 1.88 -2.78
N CYS A 81 0.00 3.03 -2.13
CA CYS A 81 0.14 4.33 -2.81
C CYS A 81 1.58 4.64 -3.23
N LEU A 82 2.56 4.31 -2.38
CA LEU A 82 3.97 4.65 -2.55
C LEU A 82 4.80 3.52 -3.18
N VAL A 83 4.20 2.74 -4.09
CA VAL A 83 4.94 1.75 -4.87
C VAL A 83 5.82 2.46 -5.89
N TYR A 84 7.11 2.12 -5.86
CA TYR A 84 8.14 2.74 -6.70
C TYR A 84 7.85 2.59 -8.20
N ARG A 85 7.65 1.35 -8.66
CA ARG A 85 7.33 1.04 -10.06
C ARG A 85 5.88 1.40 -10.33
N LYS A 86 5.64 2.31 -11.28
CA LYS A 86 4.28 2.76 -11.63
C LYS A 86 3.40 1.63 -12.18
N GLU A 87 4.00 0.59 -12.76
CA GLU A 87 3.28 -0.58 -13.25
C GLU A 87 2.59 -1.34 -12.10
N ASP A 88 3.28 -1.44 -10.97
CA ASP A 88 2.83 -2.15 -9.76
C ASP A 88 2.00 -1.25 -8.83
N ARG A 89 2.07 0.07 -9.00
CA ARG A 89 1.28 1.04 -8.24
C ARG A 89 -0.19 0.94 -8.62
N ILE A 90 -1.08 0.96 -7.64
CA ILE A 90 -2.52 1.00 -7.91
C ILE A 90 -2.91 2.26 -8.67
N ASP A 91 -3.98 2.20 -9.47
CA ASP A 91 -4.58 3.39 -10.08
C ASP A 91 -5.63 4.06 -9.18
N VAL A 92 -6.18 5.18 -9.65
CA VAL A 92 -7.15 5.96 -8.87
C VAL A 92 -8.46 5.22 -8.60
N HIS A 93 -8.87 4.31 -9.50
CA HIS A 93 -10.12 3.54 -9.34
C HIS A 93 -9.94 2.44 -8.29
N GLN A 94 -8.79 1.77 -8.33
CA GLN A 94 -8.39 0.80 -7.31
C GLN A 94 -8.20 1.48 -5.94
N LEU A 95 -7.57 2.67 -5.91
CA LEU A 95 -7.42 3.48 -4.71
C LEU A 95 -8.78 3.85 -4.10
N ALA A 96 -9.72 4.33 -4.92
CA ALA A 96 -11.06 4.71 -4.47
C ALA A 96 -11.86 3.53 -3.88
N SER A 97 -11.52 2.30 -4.28
CA SER A 97 -12.13 1.06 -3.79
C SER A 97 -11.30 0.40 -2.67
N ASP A 98 -10.23 1.03 -2.19
CA ASP A 98 -9.34 0.43 -1.20
C ASP A 98 -10.09 0.18 0.12
N PRO A 99 -9.94 -1.03 0.73
CA PRO A 99 -10.61 -1.35 1.99
C PRO A 99 -10.38 -0.34 3.11
N TYR A 100 -9.24 0.37 3.09
CA TYR A 100 -8.95 1.41 4.07
C TYR A 100 -9.96 2.57 4.00
N LEU A 101 -10.38 2.98 2.80
CA LEU A 101 -11.29 4.10 2.55
C LEU A 101 -12.78 3.73 2.68
N LEU A 102 -13.10 2.43 2.72
CA LEU A 102 -14.50 2.00 2.84
C LEU A 102 -15.08 2.35 4.22
N PRO A 103 -16.33 2.86 4.27
CA PRO A 103 -17.07 3.05 5.50
C PRO A 103 -17.11 1.80 6.38
N HIS A 104 -17.06 1.98 7.70
CA HIS A 104 -17.10 0.88 8.67
C HIS A 104 -18.30 -0.07 8.49
N ILE A 105 -19.41 0.44 7.96
CA ILE A 105 -20.64 -0.34 7.67
C ILE A 105 -20.40 -1.41 6.59
N LEU A 106 -19.49 -1.18 5.63
CA LEU A 106 -19.18 -2.15 4.58
C LEU A 106 -18.14 -3.19 5.02
N LYS A 107 -17.30 -2.85 6.02
CA LYS A 107 -16.29 -3.76 6.58
C LYS A 107 -16.92 -4.92 7.36
N SER A 108 -18.04 -4.68 8.06
CA SER A 108 -18.76 -5.72 8.82
C SER A 108 -19.47 -6.73 7.91
N VAL A 109 -20.02 -6.29 6.78
CA VAL A 109 -20.69 -7.17 5.81
C VAL A 109 -19.69 -8.08 5.10
N ALA A 110 -18.52 -7.56 4.70
CA ALA A 110 -17.47 -8.36 4.07
C ALA A 110 -16.84 -9.41 5.01
N ALA A 111 -16.69 -9.09 6.31
CA ALA A 111 -16.15 -10.03 7.30
C ALA A 111 -17.11 -11.20 7.61
N THR A 112 -18.41 -11.02 7.40
CA THR A 112 -19.43 -12.04 7.72
C THR A 112 -19.61 -13.08 6.59
N GLY A 113 -19.08 -12.82 5.39
CA GLY A 113 -19.26 -13.68 4.21
C GLY A 113 -18.32 -14.89 4.08
N ASN A 114 -17.34 -15.07 4.98
CA ASN A 114 -16.24 -16.03 4.79
C ASN A 114 -16.17 -17.19 5.80
N SER A 115 -17.21 -17.38 6.61
CA SER A 115 -17.31 -18.49 7.56
C SER A 115 -18.43 -19.46 7.18
N ASN A 116 -18.27 -20.21 6.08
CA ASN A 116 -19.03 -21.45 5.83
C ASN A 116 -18.49 -22.22 4.61
N MET A 117 -17.23 -22.67 4.64
CA MET A 117 -16.79 -23.85 3.88
C MET A 117 -15.58 -24.48 4.57
N ALA A 118 -15.84 -25.31 5.58
CA ALA A 118 -14.95 -26.40 5.99
C ALA A 118 -15.70 -27.31 6.96
N VAL A 119 -16.43 -28.31 6.44
CA VAL A 119 -16.75 -29.50 7.21
C VAL A 119 -16.05 -30.66 6.52
N ALA A 120 -14.83 -30.92 6.99
CA ALA A 120 -14.03 -32.06 6.58
C ALA A 120 -14.67 -33.34 7.12
N SER A 121 -14.96 -34.26 6.21
CA SER A 121 -15.36 -35.63 6.49
C SER A 121 -14.16 -36.43 7.02
N THR A 122 -14.23 -36.81 8.29
CA THR A 122 -13.43 -37.85 8.95
C THR A 122 -14.41 -38.51 9.94
N SER A 123 -14.50 -39.81 10.19
CA SER A 123 -13.76 -41.03 9.84
C SER A 123 -14.57 -42.18 10.48
N SER A 124 -14.57 -43.40 9.93
CA SER A 124 -14.78 -44.58 10.79
C SER A 124 -13.85 -45.73 10.40
N SER A 125 -12.93 -45.97 11.33
CA SER A 125 -11.86 -46.94 11.34
C SER A 125 -12.41 -48.37 11.37
N SER A 126 -11.81 -49.22 10.55
CA SER A 126 -11.85 -50.68 10.65
C SER A 126 -11.11 -51.13 11.91
N ASN A 127 -11.79 -51.91 12.75
CA ASN A 127 -11.15 -52.63 13.86
C ASN A 127 -11.43 -54.12 13.72
N SER A 128 -10.37 -54.85 13.39
CA SER A 128 -10.29 -56.31 13.42
C SER A 128 -10.12 -56.79 14.87
N SER A 129 -10.68 -57.97 15.18
CA SER A 129 -10.15 -59.03 16.09
C SER A 129 -11.20 -59.60 17.03
N ALA A 130 -11.55 -60.87 16.86
CA ALA A 130 -11.72 -61.84 17.95
C ALA A 130 -11.81 -63.27 17.38
N SER A 131 -10.77 -64.06 17.64
CA SER A 131 -10.78 -65.52 17.60
C SER A 131 -11.02 -66.03 19.02
N ASN A 132 -11.99 -66.94 19.19
CA ASN A 132 -11.93 -68.19 19.95
C ASN A 132 -13.32 -68.84 19.98
#